data_AF-A0A7S1F9X3-F1
#
_entry.id   AF-A0A7S1F9X3-F1
#
_cell.length_a   1.000
_cell.length_b   1.000
_cell.length_c   1.000
_cell.angle_alpha   90.00
_cell.angle_beta   90.00
_cell.angle_gamma   90.00
#
_symmetry.space_group_name_H-M   'P 1'
#
loop_
_entity.id
_entity.type
_entity.pdbx_description
1 polymer ?
#
loop_
_entity_poly.entity_id
_entity_poly.type
_entity_poly.pdbx_seq_one_letter_code
_entity_poly.pdbx_strand_id
1 'polypeptide(L)'
;GYMGESIRDVHLLCWNVSGWKSCAEQFRGIPGGFQAFLQGHQVDIFCMQETKLSSVSLQKDVGSLIPPADYESFWACNDGKSGQPLGFNGVATFARSGQVLRADHTPLGSPDLDEEGRCLLTDHGTFVVFNAYVPNTAGGTRLAFKMRWLGALRQAMHKVRQAGKAVVLVGDMNLRHRAADVPPGTRAVKVSDLAHVPPSASEGVRAEIAKVTASWEVVRGALTLKEHREYEVTNARTGQKLTKWGVFVQSKKSGRICRVGWPQNSEERAKCVCAVDGVGCTETDSLVFGRDGPSSLEYLPPDTLSVSHLVQCLKTVVGLNLSSAAKRWLAETGDEPSPPPLRAWLASILKDDDMVDSFVEFWPLAEERFTNWLGRSRPHASGARVDYILVDRIFFRRHARQGASLDTGGREVDAHSLEAALAASAQGVWKEQRSAKTDSVSFENQFRSSPSTGMIYTPPQLSDHIPVSLLLSGLPQPPCAGAHDDATLRCRAPGAAAVDVGLPRKRPADQSVPVTFDPEPPRKIMKRPAAKEREETGERKK
;
A
#
# COMPACT_ATOMS: atom_id res chain seq x y z
N GLY A 1 6.67 2.84 -48.65
CA GLY A 1 6.67 3.94 -47.68
C GLY A 1 5.92 3.50 -46.44
N TYR A 2 6.64 3.19 -45.36
CA TYR A 2 6.05 3.07 -44.04
C TYR A 2 6.31 4.41 -43.35
N MET A 3 5.29 5.25 -43.21
CA MET A 3 5.38 6.40 -42.32
C MET A 3 5.62 5.83 -40.92
N GLY A 4 6.78 6.13 -40.33
CA GLY A 4 7.14 5.62 -39.02
C GLY A 4 6.09 6.00 -37.99
N GLU A 5 5.47 4.99 -37.37
CA GLU A 5 4.57 5.23 -36.24
C GLU A 5 5.33 5.99 -35.15
N SER A 6 4.77 7.11 -34.70
CA SER A 6 5.36 7.89 -33.62
C SER A 6 5.37 7.03 -32.35
N ILE A 7 6.56 6.84 -31.78
CA ILE A 7 6.75 6.10 -30.52
C ILE A 7 6.77 7.05 -29.33
N ARG A 8 6.38 6.53 -28.16
CA ARG A 8 6.36 7.24 -26.88
C ARG A 8 6.90 6.37 -25.75
N ASP A 9 7.42 7.08 -24.76
CA ASP A 9 7.65 6.53 -23.42
C ASP A 9 6.50 6.95 -22.52
N VAL A 10 6.19 6.12 -21.53
CA VAL A 10 5.12 6.35 -20.56
C VAL A 10 5.65 6.06 -19.17
N HIS A 11 5.57 7.02 -18.27
CA HIS A 11 5.77 6.79 -16.84
C HIS A 11 4.41 6.70 -16.13
N LEU A 12 4.08 5.49 -15.68
CA LEU A 12 2.88 5.22 -14.91
C LEU A 12 3.22 5.28 -13.42
N LEU A 13 2.44 6.03 -12.65
CA LEU A 13 2.52 6.15 -11.21
C LEU A 13 1.20 5.68 -10.58
N CYS A 14 1.27 4.95 -9.47
CA CYS A 14 0.12 4.46 -8.72
C CYS A 14 0.29 4.77 -7.23
N TRP A 15 -0.74 5.35 -6.59
CA TRP A 15 -0.66 5.76 -5.20
C TRP A 15 -2.02 5.81 -4.49
N ASN A 16 -2.14 5.06 -3.39
CA ASN A 16 -3.22 5.29 -2.42
C ASN A 16 -2.92 6.58 -1.63
N VAL A 17 -3.75 7.62 -1.83
CA VAL A 17 -3.53 8.94 -1.21
C VAL A 17 -4.17 9.08 0.17
N SER A 18 -4.89 8.05 0.63
CA SER A 18 -5.57 8.02 1.93
C SER A 18 -6.49 9.22 2.20
N GLY A 19 -7.04 9.83 1.14
CA GLY A 19 -7.90 11.01 1.14
C GLY A 19 -7.31 12.18 0.36
N TRP A 20 -7.84 12.44 -0.83
CA TRP A 20 -7.26 13.38 -1.77
C TRP A 20 -7.29 14.83 -1.28
N LYS A 21 -8.37 15.30 -0.65
CA LYS A 21 -8.45 16.69 -0.15
C LYS A 21 -7.29 17.05 0.77
N SER A 22 -6.96 16.17 1.72
CA SER A 22 -5.87 16.40 2.67
C SER A 22 -4.50 16.30 2.00
N CYS A 23 -4.35 15.42 1.01
CA CYS A 23 -3.12 15.29 0.24
C CYS A 23 -2.88 16.54 -0.63
N ALA A 24 -3.91 16.97 -1.37
CA ALA A 24 -3.89 18.16 -2.23
C ALA A 24 -3.58 19.44 -1.43
N GLU A 25 -4.16 19.62 -0.24
CA GLU A 25 -3.84 20.74 0.64
C GLU A 25 -2.34 20.78 1.01
N GLN A 26 -1.78 19.62 1.35
CA GLN A 26 -0.35 19.55 1.70
C GLN A 26 0.55 19.85 0.51
N PHE A 27 0.16 19.45 -0.69
CA PHE A 27 0.84 19.85 -1.92
C PHE A 27 0.83 21.38 -2.14
N ARG A 28 -0.10 22.15 -1.58
CA ARG A 28 -0.04 23.62 -1.69
C ARG A 28 1.10 24.24 -0.88
N GLY A 29 1.57 23.55 0.17
CA GLY A 29 2.72 23.95 0.96
C GLY A 29 4.07 23.65 0.30
N ILE A 30 4.06 23.04 -0.89
CA ILE A 30 5.23 22.62 -1.63
C ILE A 30 5.44 23.57 -2.83
N PRO A 31 6.69 24.03 -3.10
CA PRO A 31 7.00 24.81 -4.29
C PRO A 31 6.54 24.11 -5.58
N GLY A 32 5.72 24.80 -6.40
CA GLY A 32 5.14 24.25 -7.63
C GLY A 32 4.06 23.17 -7.43
N GLY A 33 3.80 22.78 -6.18
CA GLY A 33 2.74 21.88 -5.74
C GLY A 33 2.63 20.55 -6.49
N PHE A 34 1.40 20.09 -6.66
CA PHE A 34 1.12 18.79 -7.27
C PHE A 34 1.56 18.72 -8.75
N GLN A 35 1.50 19.84 -9.47
CA GLN A 35 1.97 19.91 -10.85
C GLN A 35 3.48 19.69 -10.95
N ALA A 36 4.26 20.34 -10.09
CA ALA A 36 5.71 20.13 -10.04
C ALA A 36 6.07 18.70 -9.64
N PHE A 37 5.29 18.06 -8.77
CA PHE A 37 5.46 16.63 -8.46
C PHE A 37 5.32 15.76 -9.71
N LEU A 38 4.27 15.96 -10.51
CA LEU A 38 4.06 15.20 -11.75
C LEU A 38 5.14 15.50 -12.80
N GLN A 39 5.53 16.77 -12.96
CA GLN A 39 6.55 17.18 -13.92
C GLN A 39 7.96 16.70 -13.54
N GLY A 40 8.34 16.81 -12.26
CA GLY A 40 9.64 16.38 -11.76
C GLY A 40 9.85 14.87 -11.92
N HIS A 41 8.79 14.08 -11.73
CA HIS A 41 8.82 12.65 -12.04
C HIS A 41 8.50 12.30 -13.49
N GLN A 42 8.22 13.28 -14.35
CA GLN A 42 7.78 13.10 -15.74
C GLN A 42 6.65 12.07 -15.87
N VAL A 43 5.67 12.14 -14.96
CA VAL A 43 4.52 11.23 -14.96
C VAL A 43 3.71 11.44 -16.23
N ASP A 44 3.15 10.38 -16.78
CA ASP A 44 2.27 10.41 -17.94
C ASP A 44 0.87 9.89 -17.58
N ILE A 45 0.81 8.90 -16.69
CA ILE A 45 -0.41 8.31 -16.14
C ILE A 45 -0.27 8.22 -14.63
N PHE A 46 -1.20 8.79 -13.88
CA PHE A 46 -1.24 8.75 -12.42
C PHE A 46 -2.55 8.15 -11.91
N CYS A 47 -2.47 7.00 -11.27
CA CYS A 47 -3.59 6.24 -10.72
C CYS A 47 -3.66 6.43 -9.20
N MET A 48 -4.75 7.00 -8.72
CA MET A 48 -5.01 7.23 -7.31
C MET A 48 -6.07 6.29 -6.75
N GLN A 49 -5.86 5.86 -5.50
CA GLN A 49 -6.83 5.13 -4.68
C GLN A 49 -7.14 5.90 -3.39
N GLU A 50 -8.27 5.56 -2.76
CA GLU A 50 -8.85 6.28 -1.63
C GLU A 50 -8.91 7.79 -1.85
N THR A 51 -9.50 8.21 -2.96
CA THR A 51 -9.72 9.64 -3.22
C THR A 51 -10.56 10.28 -2.11
N LYS A 52 -11.45 9.49 -1.50
CA LYS A 52 -12.39 9.89 -0.45
C LYS A 52 -13.29 11.05 -0.88
N LEU A 53 -13.76 10.97 -2.12
CA LEU A 53 -14.59 11.98 -2.77
C LEU A 53 -15.88 11.34 -3.29
N SER A 54 -16.99 12.04 -3.06
CA SER A 54 -18.23 11.83 -3.80
C SER A 54 -18.22 12.70 -5.06
N SER A 55 -19.04 12.33 -6.04
CA SER A 55 -19.23 13.07 -7.29
C SER A 55 -19.64 14.53 -7.01
N VAL A 56 -20.52 14.75 -6.02
CA VAL A 56 -20.95 16.09 -5.59
C VAL A 56 -19.79 16.88 -4.96
N SER A 57 -18.95 16.24 -4.14
CA SER A 57 -17.81 16.93 -3.55
C SER A 57 -16.75 17.27 -4.59
N LEU A 58 -16.53 16.42 -5.58
CA LEU A 58 -15.60 16.67 -6.66
C LEU A 58 -16.03 17.89 -7.48
N GLN A 59 -17.32 17.96 -7.85
CA GLN A 59 -17.91 19.07 -8.62
C GLN A 59 -17.73 20.44 -7.94
N LYS A 60 -17.77 20.49 -6.61
CA LYS A 60 -17.67 21.74 -5.85
C LYS A 60 -16.26 22.33 -5.80
N ASP A 61 -15.24 21.54 -6.08
CA ASP A 61 -13.84 21.90 -5.81
C ASP A 61 -12.86 21.43 -6.90
N VAL A 62 -13.37 21.29 -8.14
CA VAL A 62 -12.61 20.81 -9.31
C VAL A 62 -11.29 21.55 -9.49
N GLY A 63 -11.31 22.89 -9.36
CA GLY A 63 -10.16 23.75 -9.59
C GLY A 63 -8.99 23.55 -8.62
N SER A 64 -9.24 23.00 -7.42
CA SER A 64 -8.18 22.76 -6.43
C SER A 64 -7.75 21.28 -6.34
N LEU A 65 -8.47 20.39 -7.02
CA LEU A 65 -8.29 18.93 -6.96
C LEU A 65 -7.71 18.33 -8.24
N ILE A 66 -7.58 19.11 -9.32
CA ILE A 66 -7.09 18.64 -10.62
C ILE A 66 -5.83 19.44 -10.97
N PRO A 67 -4.76 18.78 -11.45
CA PRO A 67 -3.54 19.47 -11.83
C PRO A 67 -3.80 20.41 -13.03
N PRO A 68 -3.14 21.58 -13.11
CA PRO A 68 -3.39 22.56 -14.15
C PRO A 68 -2.73 22.19 -15.49
N ALA A 69 -3.53 22.24 -16.55
CA ALA A 69 -3.16 22.37 -17.97
C ALA A 69 -2.12 21.37 -18.53
N ASP A 70 -2.60 20.18 -18.91
CA ASP A 70 -2.01 19.16 -19.83
C ASP A 70 -2.47 17.73 -19.48
N TYR A 71 -3.28 17.56 -18.42
CA TYR A 71 -3.90 16.29 -18.04
C TYR A 71 -5.41 16.30 -18.19
N GLU A 72 -5.94 15.14 -18.54
CA GLU A 72 -7.33 14.75 -18.33
C GLU A 72 -7.44 13.94 -17.03
N SER A 73 -8.63 13.97 -16.41
CA SER A 73 -8.90 13.17 -15.22
C SER A 73 -10.21 12.38 -15.38
N PHE A 74 -10.17 11.15 -14.88
CA PHE A 74 -11.26 10.19 -14.92
C PHE A 74 -11.45 9.63 -13.51
N TRP A 75 -12.70 9.39 -13.11
CA TRP A 75 -13.07 9.15 -11.72
C TRP A 75 -14.09 8.02 -11.62
N ALA A 76 -13.92 7.17 -10.61
CA ALA A 76 -14.98 6.33 -10.07
C ALA A 76 -15.17 6.73 -8.59
N CYS A 77 -16.22 7.50 -8.31
CA CYS A 77 -16.50 8.01 -6.97
C CYS A 77 -17.36 7.03 -6.17
N ASN A 78 -17.26 7.08 -4.84
CA ASN A 78 -18.22 6.43 -3.95
C ASN A 78 -19.30 7.44 -3.55
N ASP A 79 -20.52 7.25 -4.04
CA ASP A 79 -21.66 8.14 -3.78
C ASP A 79 -22.58 7.65 -2.63
N GLY A 80 -22.06 6.81 -1.73
CA GLY A 80 -22.76 6.38 -0.53
C GLY A 80 -23.75 5.23 -0.74
N LYS A 81 -23.55 4.45 -1.80
CA LYS A 81 -24.37 3.26 -2.12
C LYS A 81 -23.85 2.01 -1.41
N SER A 82 -24.64 0.93 -1.44
CA SER A 82 -24.29 -0.39 -0.89
C SER A 82 -23.82 -0.37 0.57
N GLY A 83 -24.42 0.51 1.38
CA GLY A 83 -24.10 0.64 2.81
C GLY A 83 -22.72 1.24 3.11
N GLN A 84 -21.98 1.73 2.11
CA GLN A 84 -20.71 2.42 2.33
C GLN A 84 -20.95 3.89 2.71
N PRO A 85 -20.11 4.47 3.59
CA PRO A 85 -20.19 5.90 3.87
C PRO A 85 -19.88 6.72 2.60
N LEU A 86 -20.59 7.84 2.45
CA LEU A 86 -20.44 8.75 1.31
C LEU A 86 -18.99 9.19 1.14
N GLY A 87 -18.43 8.99 -0.06
CA GLY A 87 -17.06 9.37 -0.38
C GLY A 87 -16.01 8.61 0.43
N PHE A 88 -16.27 7.39 0.91
CA PHE A 88 -15.29 6.65 1.71
C PHE A 88 -14.19 5.98 0.89
N ASN A 89 -14.50 5.56 -0.34
CA ASN A 89 -13.56 4.91 -1.26
C ASN A 89 -13.17 5.89 -2.39
N GLY A 90 -13.24 5.42 -3.64
CA GLY A 90 -13.02 6.22 -4.83
C GLY A 90 -11.62 6.02 -5.41
N VAL A 91 -11.56 5.97 -6.74
CA VAL A 91 -10.32 5.93 -7.51
C VAL A 91 -10.36 6.99 -8.60
N ALA A 92 -9.18 7.46 -9.02
CA ALA A 92 -9.04 8.42 -10.10
C ALA A 92 -7.81 8.13 -10.95
N THR A 93 -7.90 8.40 -12.24
CA THR A 93 -6.75 8.34 -13.16
C THR A 93 -6.57 9.69 -13.82
N PHE A 94 -5.40 10.28 -13.64
CA PHE A 94 -4.94 11.43 -14.41
C PHE A 94 -4.06 10.91 -15.54
N ALA A 95 -4.25 11.39 -16.76
CA ALA A 95 -3.41 11.04 -17.89
C ALA A 95 -3.15 12.27 -18.74
N ARG A 96 -1.99 12.37 -19.39
CA ARG A 96 -1.74 13.48 -20.32
C ARG A 96 -2.85 13.53 -21.39
N SER A 97 -3.24 14.73 -21.77
CA SER A 97 -4.33 14.96 -22.72
C SER A 97 -4.10 14.20 -24.02
N GLY A 98 -5.15 13.52 -24.50
CA GLY A 98 -5.12 12.72 -25.72
C GLY A 98 -4.52 11.32 -25.58
N GLN A 99 -4.13 10.90 -24.38
CA GLN A 99 -3.60 9.54 -24.15
C GLN A 99 -4.67 8.49 -23.82
N VAL A 100 -5.89 8.91 -23.46
CA VAL A 100 -7.00 8.02 -23.09
C VAL A 100 -8.02 7.97 -24.22
N LEU A 101 -8.25 6.77 -24.76
CA LEU A 101 -9.25 6.51 -25.79
C LEU A 101 -10.65 6.26 -25.21
N ARG A 102 -10.69 5.63 -24.03
CA ARG A 102 -11.93 5.29 -23.33
C ARG A 102 -11.68 5.20 -21.83
N ALA A 103 -12.66 5.61 -21.03
CA ALA A 103 -12.70 5.32 -19.59
C ALA A 103 -14.04 4.69 -19.18
N ASP A 104 -13.99 3.83 -18.15
CA ASP A 104 -15.18 3.15 -17.62
C ASP A 104 -15.08 3.00 -16.09
N HIS A 105 -16.03 3.58 -15.36
CA HIS A 105 -16.15 3.48 -13.89
C HIS A 105 -17.01 2.28 -13.45
N THR A 106 -17.49 1.48 -14.39
CA THR A 106 -18.24 0.24 -14.16
C THR A 106 -17.60 -0.98 -14.86
N PRO A 107 -16.27 -1.18 -14.80
CA PRO A 107 -15.61 -2.19 -15.62
C PRO A 107 -15.92 -3.63 -15.19
N LEU A 108 -16.42 -3.83 -13.96
CA LEU A 108 -16.77 -5.17 -13.46
C LEU A 108 -18.09 -5.65 -14.05
N GLY A 109 -18.97 -4.73 -14.47
CA GLY A 109 -20.27 -5.02 -15.05
C GLY A 109 -21.28 -5.54 -14.04
N SER A 110 -21.07 -5.26 -12.75
CA SER A 110 -21.96 -5.69 -11.65
C SER A 110 -22.24 -4.50 -10.74
N PRO A 111 -23.48 -3.95 -10.73
CA PRO A 111 -23.79 -2.74 -9.97
C PRO A 111 -23.40 -2.82 -8.48
N ASP A 112 -23.65 -3.96 -7.82
CA ASP A 112 -23.30 -4.15 -6.41
C ASP A 112 -21.79 -4.10 -6.12
N LEU A 113 -20.94 -4.38 -7.12
CA LEU A 113 -19.47 -4.36 -7.01
C LEU A 113 -18.87 -3.03 -7.48
N ASP A 114 -19.42 -2.44 -8.54
CA ASP A 114 -18.92 -1.19 -9.14
C ASP A 114 -19.33 0.05 -8.33
N GLU A 115 -20.51 0.04 -7.68
CA GLU A 115 -21.05 1.20 -6.95
C GLU A 115 -20.21 1.66 -5.76
N GLU A 116 -19.28 0.83 -5.27
CA GLU A 116 -18.32 1.24 -4.24
C GLU A 116 -17.21 2.15 -4.78
N GLY A 117 -17.14 2.41 -6.10
CA GLY A 117 -16.15 3.30 -6.72
C GLY A 117 -14.72 2.77 -6.60
N ARG A 118 -14.54 1.45 -6.72
CA ARG A 118 -13.28 0.76 -6.43
C ARG A 118 -12.46 0.39 -7.67
N CYS A 119 -13.01 0.54 -8.87
CA CYS A 119 -12.29 0.21 -10.09
C CYS A 119 -12.57 1.27 -11.15
N LEU A 120 -11.52 1.69 -11.85
CA LEU A 120 -11.61 2.56 -13.01
C LEU A 120 -10.73 1.99 -14.11
N LEU A 121 -11.34 1.73 -15.26
CA LEU A 121 -10.64 1.31 -16.46
C LEU A 121 -10.31 2.54 -17.30
N THR A 122 -9.06 2.62 -17.79
CA THR A 122 -8.66 3.59 -18.82
C THR A 122 -7.91 2.88 -19.95
N ASP A 123 -8.32 3.13 -21.18
CA ASP A 123 -7.78 2.53 -22.39
C ASP A 123 -6.77 3.48 -23.05
N HIS A 124 -5.53 3.01 -23.23
CA HIS A 124 -4.40 3.80 -23.75
C HIS A 124 -3.95 3.32 -25.14
N GLY A 125 -4.83 2.60 -25.85
CA GLY A 125 -4.55 2.04 -27.18
C GLY A 125 -4.01 0.62 -27.08
N THR A 126 -2.69 0.47 -26.92
CA THR A 126 -2.01 -0.84 -26.88
C THR A 126 -2.20 -1.60 -25.58
N PHE A 127 -2.55 -0.89 -24.50
CA PHE A 127 -2.78 -1.47 -23.20
C PHE A 127 -3.93 -0.74 -22.49
N VAL A 128 -4.51 -1.42 -21.51
CA VAL A 128 -5.57 -0.91 -20.66
C VAL A 128 -5.09 -0.95 -19.22
N VAL A 129 -5.34 0.14 -18.49
CA VAL A 129 -5.05 0.24 -17.06
C VAL A 129 -6.32 0.01 -16.27
N PHE A 130 -6.30 -0.97 -15.36
CA PHE A 130 -7.28 -1.13 -14.30
C PHE A 130 -6.71 -0.49 -13.03
N ASN A 131 -7.21 0.67 -12.65
CA ASN A 131 -6.92 1.30 -11.37
C ASN A 131 -7.87 0.75 -10.31
N ALA A 132 -7.36 -0.04 -9.37
CA ALA A 132 -8.13 -0.83 -8.43
C ALA A 132 -7.82 -0.49 -6.96
N TYR A 133 -8.88 -0.22 -6.18
CA TYR A 133 -8.85 -0.21 -4.73
C TYR A 133 -9.61 -1.41 -4.18
N VAL A 134 -8.93 -2.55 -4.11
CA VAL A 134 -9.54 -3.84 -3.79
C VAL A 134 -10.17 -3.79 -2.38
N PRO A 135 -11.37 -4.36 -2.18
CA PRO A 135 -12.01 -4.37 -0.86
C PRO A 135 -11.10 -4.91 0.25
N ASN A 136 -11.21 -4.31 1.43
CA ASN A 136 -10.62 -4.86 2.66
C ASN A 136 -11.55 -5.96 3.22
N THR A 137 -10.99 -7.02 3.80
CA THR A 137 -11.78 -8.13 4.38
C THR A 137 -12.52 -7.75 5.66
N ALA A 138 -12.29 -6.57 6.23
CA ALA A 138 -12.93 -6.02 7.43
C ALA A 138 -12.79 -6.87 8.71
N GLY A 139 -11.78 -7.76 8.77
CA GLY A 139 -11.66 -8.75 9.84
C GLY A 139 -12.30 -10.10 9.49
N GLY A 140 -12.56 -10.33 8.21
CA GLY A 140 -13.09 -11.58 7.63
C GLY A 140 -14.55 -11.47 7.16
N THR A 141 -15.33 -10.53 7.70
CA THR A 141 -16.74 -10.28 7.34
C THR A 141 -16.96 -9.62 5.98
N ARG A 142 -15.93 -9.55 5.13
CA ARG A 142 -16.05 -9.11 3.72
C ARG A 142 -15.23 -10.00 2.79
N LEU A 143 -14.82 -11.18 3.24
CA LEU A 143 -14.01 -12.07 2.42
C LEU A 143 -14.80 -12.58 1.22
N ALA A 144 -16.08 -12.96 1.38
CA ALA A 144 -16.90 -13.41 0.28
C ALA A 144 -17.16 -12.29 -0.73
N PHE A 145 -17.51 -11.08 -0.25
CA PHE A 145 -17.59 -9.90 -1.12
C PHE A 145 -16.29 -9.67 -1.90
N LYS A 146 -15.13 -9.68 -1.22
CA LYS A 146 -13.83 -9.47 -1.85
C LYS A 146 -13.55 -10.53 -2.92
N MET A 147 -13.89 -11.80 -2.67
CA MET A 147 -13.71 -12.87 -3.66
C MET A 147 -14.60 -12.70 -4.89
N ARG A 148 -15.88 -12.32 -4.74
CA ARG A 148 -16.76 -11.99 -5.87
C ARG A 148 -16.20 -10.83 -6.69
N TRP A 149 -15.74 -9.79 -5.99
CA TRP A 149 -15.13 -8.60 -6.60
C TRP A 149 -13.87 -8.96 -7.41
N LEU A 150 -12.97 -9.75 -6.84
CA LEU A 150 -11.74 -10.22 -7.51
C LEU A 150 -12.05 -11.14 -8.71
N GLY A 151 -13.10 -11.95 -8.63
CA GLY A 151 -13.60 -12.75 -9.74
C GLY A 151 -14.08 -11.88 -10.90
N ALA A 152 -14.91 -10.87 -10.62
CA ALA A 152 -15.38 -9.93 -11.63
C ALA A 152 -14.25 -9.11 -12.25
N LEU A 153 -13.26 -8.68 -11.45
CA LEU A 153 -12.07 -7.98 -11.96
C LEU A 153 -11.30 -8.87 -12.93
N ARG A 154 -11.05 -10.13 -12.58
CA ARG A 154 -10.34 -11.07 -13.45
C ARG A 154 -11.10 -11.31 -14.76
N GLN A 155 -12.43 -11.45 -14.70
CA GLN A 155 -13.26 -11.56 -15.91
C GLN A 155 -13.18 -10.30 -16.79
N ALA A 156 -13.17 -9.10 -16.19
CA ALA A 156 -13.00 -7.85 -16.93
C ALA A 156 -11.63 -7.78 -17.63
N MET A 157 -10.55 -8.18 -16.94
CA MET A 157 -9.21 -8.27 -17.55
C MET A 157 -9.16 -9.28 -18.70
N HIS A 158 -9.83 -10.43 -18.59
CA HIS A 158 -9.92 -11.39 -19.69
C HIS A 158 -10.64 -10.83 -20.92
N LYS A 159 -11.73 -10.07 -20.74
CA LYS A 159 -12.42 -9.41 -21.86
C LYS A 159 -11.51 -8.44 -22.60
N VAL A 160 -10.67 -7.69 -21.87
CA VAL A 160 -9.66 -6.80 -22.47
C VAL A 160 -8.62 -7.58 -23.27
N ARG A 161 -8.10 -8.69 -22.72
CA ARG A 161 -7.15 -9.56 -23.43
C ARG A 161 -7.76 -10.17 -24.69
N GLN A 162 -9.03 -10.59 -24.64
CA GLN A 162 -9.78 -11.09 -25.80
C GLN A 162 -9.94 -10.03 -26.90
N ALA A 163 -9.98 -8.75 -26.53
CA ALA A 163 -9.96 -7.63 -27.47
C ALA A 163 -8.55 -7.28 -28.00
N GLY A 164 -7.53 -8.11 -27.69
CA GLY A 164 -6.17 -7.96 -28.20
C GLY A 164 -5.33 -6.89 -27.50
N LYS A 165 -5.76 -6.41 -26.33
CA LYS A 165 -5.05 -5.38 -25.56
C LYS A 165 -4.33 -5.98 -24.36
N ALA A 166 -3.14 -5.45 -24.06
CA ALA A 166 -2.43 -5.82 -22.85
C ALA A 166 -3.10 -5.23 -21.60
N VAL A 167 -3.02 -5.95 -20.49
CA VAL A 167 -3.55 -5.53 -19.19
C VAL A 167 -2.43 -5.03 -18.28
N VAL A 168 -2.68 -3.87 -17.66
CA VAL A 168 -1.90 -3.31 -16.56
C VAL A 168 -2.86 -3.09 -15.37
N LEU A 169 -2.78 -3.94 -14.35
CA LEU A 169 -3.56 -3.80 -13.11
C LEU A 169 -2.72 -3.07 -12.07
N VAL A 170 -3.24 -1.95 -11.55
CA VAL A 170 -2.54 -1.12 -10.57
C VAL A 170 -3.41 -0.84 -9.36
N GLY A 171 -2.79 -0.63 -8.21
CA GLY A 171 -3.46 -0.10 -7.04
C GLY A 171 -3.22 -0.87 -5.76
N ASP A 172 -3.98 -0.49 -4.73
CA ASP A 172 -3.98 -1.13 -3.43
C ASP A 172 -4.85 -2.39 -3.49
N MET A 173 -4.16 -3.55 -3.42
CA MET A 173 -4.77 -4.86 -3.52
C MET A 173 -5.36 -5.35 -2.19
N ASN A 174 -5.12 -4.64 -1.08
CA ASN A 174 -5.52 -5.05 0.27
C ASN A 174 -5.15 -6.53 0.56
N LEU A 175 -4.04 -6.99 0.01
CA LEU A 175 -3.50 -8.35 0.10
C LEU A 175 -1.98 -8.27 0.00
N ARG A 176 -1.29 -9.31 0.46
CA ARG A 176 0.18 -9.40 0.40
C ARG A 176 0.56 -10.61 -0.44
N HIS A 177 1.66 -10.48 -1.17
CA HIS A 177 2.12 -11.53 -2.07
C HIS A 177 3.12 -12.46 -1.39
N ARG A 178 4.16 -11.89 -0.76
CA ARG A 178 5.30 -12.66 -0.22
C ARG A 178 5.45 -12.43 1.27
N ALA A 179 6.05 -13.37 1.99
CA ALA A 179 6.43 -13.16 3.39
C ALA A 179 7.37 -11.94 3.58
N ALA A 180 8.18 -11.62 2.57
CA ALA A 180 9.03 -10.43 2.51
C ALA A 180 8.25 -9.10 2.41
N ASP A 181 6.97 -9.15 2.02
CA ASP A 181 6.08 -7.99 1.88
C ASP A 181 5.42 -7.59 3.22
N VAL A 182 5.75 -8.27 4.33
CA VAL A 182 5.27 -7.97 5.68
C VAL A 182 6.38 -8.06 6.74
N PRO A 183 6.25 -7.35 7.88
CA PRO A 183 7.20 -7.42 8.97
C PRO A 183 7.33 -8.85 9.52
N PRO A 184 8.55 -9.28 9.92
CA PRO A 184 8.80 -10.61 10.48
C PRO A 184 7.80 -11.03 11.56
N GLY A 185 7.44 -10.11 12.45
CA GLY A 185 6.49 -10.36 13.54
C GLY A 185 5.04 -10.60 13.11
N THR A 186 4.66 -10.23 11.89
CA THR A 186 3.28 -10.37 11.36
C THR A 186 3.10 -11.61 10.49
N ARG A 187 4.19 -12.26 10.08
CA ARG A 187 4.14 -13.50 9.30
C ARG A 187 3.39 -14.58 10.05
N ALA A 188 2.60 -15.34 9.32
CA ALA A 188 1.75 -16.39 9.83
C ALA A 188 2.52 -17.71 9.92
N VAL A 189 2.52 -18.33 11.10
CA VAL A 189 3.16 -19.61 11.35
C VAL A 189 2.08 -20.61 11.74
N LYS A 190 2.02 -21.72 11.00
CA LYS A 190 1.22 -22.88 11.39
C LYS A 190 2.01 -23.70 12.39
N VAL A 191 1.65 -23.57 13.66
CA VAL A 191 2.43 -24.09 14.79
C VAL A 191 2.51 -25.62 14.75
N SER A 192 1.46 -26.27 14.25
CA SER A 192 1.43 -27.72 14.05
C SER A 192 2.44 -28.22 13.00
N ASP A 193 2.94 -27.36 12.12
CA ASP A 193 3.92 -27.73 11.09
C ASP A 193 5.38 -27.52 11.57
N LEU A 194 5.61 -26.94 12.76
CA LEU A 194 6.95 -26.64 13.30
C LEU A 194 7.75 -27.88 13.75
N ALA A 195 7.17 -29.08 13.67
CA ALA A 195 7.80 -30.31 14.15
C ALA A 195 9.14 -30.67 13.43
N HIS A 196 9.45 -30.04 12.30
CA HIS A 196 10.63 -30.34 11.49
C HIS A 196 11.55 -29.12 11.35
N VAL A 197 12.38 -28.87 12.38
CA VAL A 197 13.46 -27.88 12.28
C VAL A 197 14.63 -28.49 11.51
N PRO A 198 15.08 -27.89 10.39
CA PRO A 198 16.14 -28.48 9.58
C PRO A 198 17.47 -28.54 10.36
N PRO A 199 18.34 -29.53 10.08
CA PRO A 199 19.65 -29.64 10.72
C PRO A 199 20.56 -28.41 10.54
N SER A 200 20.30 -27.59 9.52
CA SER A 200 21.02 -26.35 9.24
C SER A 200 20.76 -25.23 10.26
N ALA A 201 19.68 -25.27 11.02
CA ALA A 201 19.44 -24.32 12.11
C ALA A 201 20.40 -24.58 13.28
N SER A 202 20.81 -23.55 14.02
CA SER A 202 21.72 -23.74 15.17
C SER A 202 21.11 -24.60 16.28
N GLU A 203 21.94 -25.28 17.07
CA GLU A 203 21.48 -26.15 18.16
C GLU A 203 20.59 -25.41 19.16
N GLY A 204 20.94 -24.16 19.50
CA GLY A 204 20.12 -23.31 20.37
C GLY A 204 18.74 -23.02 19.79
N VAL A 205 18.65 -22.73 18.49
CA VAL A 205 17.36 -22.52 17.80
C VAL A 205 16.55 -23.82 17.81
N ARG A 206 17.16 -24.96 17.45
CA ARG A 206 16.47 -26.27 17.49
C ARG A 206 15.91 -26.58 18.88
N ALA A 207 16.69 -26.35 19.93
CA ALA A 207 16.26 -26.59 21.31
C ALA A 207 15.11 -25.66 21.73
N GLU A 208 15.13 -24.39 21.32
CA GLU A 208 14.03 -23.46 21.61
C GLU A 208 12.74 -23.81 20.84
N ILE A 209 12.83 -24.17 19.57
CA ILE A 209 11.66 -24.55 18.76
C ILE A 209 11.08 -25.89 19.21
N ALA A 210 11.91 -26.83 19.67
CA ALA A 210 11.43 -28.05 20.33
C ALA A 210 10.58 -27.72 21.58
N LYS A 211 11.00 -26.73 22.38
CA LYS A 211 10.21 -26.24 23.52
C LYS A 211 8.90 -25.56 23.08
N VAL A 212 8.90 -24.83 21.96
CA VAL A 212 7.68 -24.25 21.38
C VAL A 212 6.68 -25.36 21.05
N THR A 213 7.13 -26.37 20.31
CA THR A 213 6.30 -27.50 19.87
C THR A 213 5.78 -28.29 21.07
N ALA A 214 6.63 -28.61 22.04
CA ALA A 214 6.24 -29.31 23.27
C ALA A 214 5.26 -28.51 24.14
N SER A 215 5.27 -27.18 24.06
CA SER A 215 4.36 -26.32 24.80
C SER A 215 3.05 -26.05 24.07
N TRP A 216 2.94 -26.44 22.79
CA TRP A 216 1.83 -25.99 21.93
C TRP A 216 0.47 -26.42 22.48
N GLU A 217 0.29 -27.68 22.87
CA GLU A 217 -0.98 -28.17 23.41
C GLU A 217 -1.44 -27.40 24.65
N VAL A 218 -0.50 -27.00 25.52
CA VAL A 218 -0.80 -26.18 26.70
C VAL A 218 -1.25 -24.77 26.30
N VAL A 219 -0.57 -24.17 25.32
CA VAL A 219 -0.93 -22.84 24.79
C VAL A 219 -2.26 -22.88 24.05
N ARG A 220 -2.46 -23.88 23.19
CA ARG A 220 -3.71 -24.12 22.45
C ARG A 220 -4.88 -24.27 23.42
N GLY A 221 -4.76 -25.12 24.44
CA GLY A 221 -5.80 -25.29 25.46
C GLY A 221 -6.16 -23.98 26.19
N ALA A 222 -5.16 -23.15 26.51
CA ALA A 222 -5.41 -21.83 27.10
C ALA A 222 -6.10 -20.86 26.11
N LEU A 223 -5.78 -20.94 24.81
CA LEU A 223 -6.39 -20.13 23.77
C LEU A 223 -7.79 -20.58 23.36
N THR A 224 -8.13 -21.87 23.55
CA THR A 224 -9.50 -22.38 23.40
C THR A 224 -10.40 -21.88 24.52
N LEU A 225 -9.86 -21.76 25.75
CA LEU A 225 -10.57 -21.25 26.93
C LEU A 225 -10.47 -19.72 27.09
N LYS A 226 -10.07 -18.98 26.04
CA LYS A 226 -9.89 -17.52 26.12
C LYS A 226 -11.22 -16.81 26.36
N GLU A 227 -11.17 -15.73 27.15
CA GLU A 227 -12.29 -14.83 27.37
C GLU A 227 -12.17 -13.59 26.46
N HIS A 228 -13.31 -13.10 26.00
CA HIS A 228 -13.43 -11.83 25.28
C HIS A 228 -14.26 -10.89 26.15
N ARG A 229 -13.72 -9.72 26.47
CA ARG A 229 -14.45 -8.73 27.28
C ARG A 229 -14.02 -7.32 26.95
N GLU A 230 -14.93 -6.39 27.19
CA GLU A 230 -14.64 -4.97 27.09
C GLU A 230 -13.67 -4.52 28.19
N TYR A 231 -12.82 -3.57 27.84
CA TYR A 231 -11.95 -2.88 28.78
C TYR A 231 -11.61 -1.47 28.27
N GLU A 232 -11.22 -0.60 29.19
CA GLU A 232 -10.88 0.78 28.87
C GLU A 232 -9.42 0.87 28.39
N VAL A 233 -9.22 1.56 27.27
CA VAL A 233 -7.91 1.93 26.73
C VAL A 233 -7.82 3.43 26.63
N THR A 234 -6.74 4.00 27.15
CA THR A 234 -6.45 5.43 27.00
C THR A 234 -5.66 5.68 25.72
N ASN A 235 -6.17 6.55 24.85
CA ASN A 235 -5.41 7.06 23.71
C ASN A 235 -4.23 7.88 24.23
N ALA A 236 -3.01 7.39 24.03
CA ALA A 236 -1.80 8.03 24.55
C ALA A 236 -1.58 9.46 24.01
N ARG A 237 -2.13 9.79 22.84
CA ARG A 237 -1.97 11.11 22.21
C ARG A 237 -3.03 12.11 22.68
N THR A 238 -4.29 11.69 22.78
CA THR A 238 -5.41 12.58 23.09
C THR A 238 -5.89 12.51 24.53
N GLY A 239 -5.43 11.52 25.30
CA GLY A 239 -5.95 11.22 26.64
C GLY A 239 -7.36 10.62 26.65
N GLN A 240 -7.99 10.46 25.48
CA GLN A 240 -9.36 9.95 25.37
C GLN A 240 -9.43 8.50 25.84
N LYS A 241 -10.35 8.21 26.77
CA LYS A 241 -10.72 6.86 27.18
C LYS A 241 -11.66 6.25 26.14
N LEU A 242 -11.33 5.04 25.70
CA LEU A 242 -12.06 4.29 24.69
C LEU A 242 -12.37 2.90 25.21
N THR A 243 -13.63 2.48 25.11
CA THR A 243 -14.01 1.09 25.33
C THR A 243 -13.57 0.26 24.13
N LYS A 244 -12.82 -0.82 24.39
CA LYS A 244 -12.31 -1.76 23.38
C LYS A 244 -12.51 -3.19 23.86
N TRP A 245 -12.50 -4.14 22.94
CA TRP A 245 -12.52 -5.56 23.24
C TRP A 245 -11.11 -6.10 23.41
N GLY A 246 -10.88 -6.90 24.43
CA GLY A 246 -9.61 -7.58 24.69
C GLY A 246 -9.77 -9.09 24.71
N VAL A 247 -8.68 -9.79 24.37
CA VAL A 247 -8.56 -11.25 24.53
C VAL A 247 -7.78 -11.55 25.79
N PHE A 248 -8.34 -12.38 26.65
CA PHE A 248 -7.76 -12.72 27.95
C PHE A 248 -7.58 -14.22 28.08
N VAL A 249 -6.40 -14.64 28.52
CA VAL A 249 -6.05 -16.05 28.75
C VAL A 249 -5.55 -16.24 30.17
N GLN A 250 -5.85 -17.39 30.75
CA GLN A 250 -5.28 -17.76 32.04
C GLN A 250 -3.85 -18.27 31.87
N SER A 251 -2.91 -17.63 32.54
CA SER A 251 -1.52 -18.07 32.60
C SER A 251 -1.43 -19.36 33.40
N LYS A 252 -1.02 -20.47 32.79
CA LYS A 252 -0.77 -21.73 33.51
C LYS A 252 0.37 -21.58 34.53
N LYS A 253 1.35 -20.73 34.23
CA LYS A 253 2.48 -20.45 35.13
C LYS A 253 2.07 -19.70 36.40
N SER A 254 1.23 -18.67 36.28
CA SER A 254 0.93 -17.76 37.40
C SER A 254 -0.49 -17.84 37.94
N GLY A 255 -1.40 -18.57 37.27
CA GLY A 255 -2.84 -18.58 37.54
C GLY A 255 -3.57 -17.29 37.17
N ARG A 256 -2.84 -16.21 36.83
CA ARG A 256 -3.40 -14.89 36.53
C ARG A 256 -4.01 -14.83 35.14
N ILE A 257 -5.08 -14.03 35.01
CA ILE A 257 -5.66 -13.67 33.72
C ILE A 257 -4.78 -12.58 33.08
N CYS A 258 -4.37 -12.78 31.84
CA CYS A 258 -3.48 -11.90 31.11
C CYS A 258 -4.05 -11.58 29.73
N ARG A 259 -3.87 -10.34 29.27
CA ARG A 259 -4.31 -9.91 27.94
C ARG A 259 -3.32 -10.36 26.87
N VAL A 260 -3.82 -10.88 25.76
CA VAL A 260 -3.04 -11.20 24.55
C VAL A 260 -3.59 -10.42 23.35
N GLY A 261 -2.72 -10.13 22.38
CA GLY A 261 -3.07 -9.33 21.19
C GLY A 261 -3.31 -7.85 21.46
N TRP A 262 -3.75 -7.15 20.42
CA TRP A 262 -4.10 -5.72 20.45
C TRP A 262 -5.57 -5.49 20.79
N PRO A 263 -5.94 -4.34 21.38
CA PRO A 263 -7.34 -3.97 21.56
C PRO A 263 -8.11 -4.00 20.24
N GLN A 264 -9.33 -4.51 20.27
CA GLN A 264 -10.21 -4.64 19.11
C GLN A 264 -11.42 -3.71 19.20
N ASN A 265 -11.97 -3.37 18.04
CA ASN A 265 -13.13 -2.48 17.94
C ASN A 265 -14.47 -3.20 18.12
N SER A 266 -14.49 -4.53 18.08
CA SER A 266 -15.70 -5.34 18.29
C SER A 266 -15.34 -6.70 18.89
N GLU A 267 -16.34 -7.39 19.44
CA GLU A 267 -16.18 -8.74 19.96
C GLU A 267 -15.79 -9.74 18.88
N GLU A 268 -16.39 -9.65 17.69
CA GLU A 268 -16.13 -10.54 16.55
C GLU A 268 -14.66 -10.47 16.11
N ARG A 269 -14.10 -9.26 16.07
CA ARG A 269 -12.66 -9.07 15.80
C ARG A 269 -11.79 -9.66 16.90
N ALA A 270 -12.21 -9.54 18.16
CA ALA A 270 -11.49 -10.17 19.28
C ALA A 270 -11.54 -11.70 19.18
N LYS A 271 -12.66 -12.29 18.76
CA LYS A 271 -12.80 -13.73 18.54
C LYS A 271 -11.84 -14.27 17.48
N CYS A 272 -11.49 -13.47 16.47
CA CYS A 272 -10.49 -13.83 15.45
C CYS A 272 -9.05 -13.80 15.97
N VAL A 273 -8.76 -13.02 17.02
CA VAL A 273 -7.40 -12.90 17.58
C VAL A 273 -7.04 -14.21 18.27
N CYS A 274 -5.99 -14.85 17.77
CA CYS A 274 -5.53 -16.15 18.25
C CYS A 274 -6.64 -17.23 18.22
N ALA A 275 -7.43 -17.27 17.14
CA ALA A 275 -8.40 -18.34 16.89
C ALA A 275 -7.67 -19.61 16.41
N VAL A 276 -7.40 -20.52 17.35
CA VAL A 276 -6.62 -21.75 17.10
C VAL A 276 -7.37 -22.82 16.32
N ASP A 277 -8.71 -22.79 16.32
CA ASP A 277 -9.54 -23.78 15.61
C ASP A 277 -9.91 -23.33 14.19
N GLY A 278 -9.37 -22.19 13.75
CA GLY A 278 -9.64 -21.60 12.45
C GLY A 278 -10.87 -20.69 12.42
N VAL A 279 -10.96 -19.91 11.36
CA VAL A 279 -12.07 -18.99 11.08
C VAL A 279 -12.43 -19.10 9.60
N GLY A 280 -13.70 -19.33 9.32
CA GLY A 280 -14.30 -19.28 7.99
C GLY A 280 -15.17 -18.04 7.80
N CYS A 281 -15.57 -17.81 6.55
CA CYS A 281 -16.51 -16.76 6.14
C CYS A 281 -17.56 -17.38 5.20
N THR A 282 -18.85 -17.23 5.53
CA THR A 282 -19.94 -17.69 4.67
C THR A 282 -20.07 -16.83 3.42
N GLU A 283 -20.84 -17.30 2.42
CA GLU A 283 -21.18 -16.51 1.24
C GLU A 283 -21.94 -15.21 1.56
N THR A 284 -22.61 -15.16 2.71
CA THR A 284 -23.31 -13.99 3.25
C THR A 284 -22.42 -13.15 4.17
N ASP A 285 -21.10 -13.27 4.06
CA ASP A 285 -20.12 -12.45 4.77
C ASP A 285 -20.17 -12.58 6.30
N SER A 286 -20.62 -13.73 6.81
CA SER A 286 -20.69 -14.03 8.26
C SER A 286 -19.51 -14.89 8.69
N LEU A 287 -18.91 -14.57 9.85
CA LEU A 287 -17.80 -15.36 10.40
C LEU A 287 -18.31 -16.67 11.01
N VAL A 288 -17.58 -17.75 10.73
CA VAL A 288 -17.78 -19.08 11.34
C VAL A 288 -16.51 -19.44 12.08
N PHE A 289 -16.61 -19.85 13.33
CA PHE A 289 -15.46 -20.22 14.17
C PHE A 289 -15.39 -21.74 14.32
N GLY A 290 -14.21 -22.33 14.11
CA GLY A 290 -14.01 -23.79 14.17
C GLY A 290 -14.14 -24.49 12.81
N ARG A 291 -14.09 -25.83 12.83
CA ARG A 291 -13.98 -26.68 11.63
C ARG A 291 -15.30 -27.02 10.92
N ASP A 292 -16.45 -26.59 11.44
CA ASP A 292 -17.75 -27.06 10.96
C ASP A 292 -18.43 -26.05 10.02
N GLY A 293 -18.23 -26.26 8.72
CA GLY A 293 -18.98 -25.56 7.67
C GLY A 293 -18.45 -25.88 6.27
N PRO A 294 -19.02 -26.87 5.54
CA PRO A 294 -18.55 -27.27 4.21
C PRO A 294 -18.74 -26.22 3.09
N SER A 295 -19.35 -25.06 3.39
CA SER A 295 -19.65 -23.98 2.44
C SER A 295 -19.01 -22.62 2.80
N SER A 296 -17.99 -22.59 3.66
CA SER A 296 -17.32 -21.34 4.06
C SER A 296 -15.95 -21.16 3.42
N LEU A 297 -15.62 -19.93 3.03
CA LEU A 297 -14.28 -19.53 2.61
C LEU A 297 -13.35 -19.48 3.82
N GLU A 298 -12.20 -20.15 3.76
CA GLU A 298 -11.22 -20.11 4.84
C GLU A 298 -10.62 -18.70 4.99
N TYR A 299 -10.79 -18.09 6.16
CA TYR A 299 -10.23 -16.78 6.49
C TYR A 299 -8.92 -16.89 7.27
N LEU A 300 -8.90 -17.74 8.31
CA LEU A 300 -7.73 -18.06 9.11
C LEU A 300 -7.63 -19.58 9.29
N PRO A 301 -6.56 -20.23 8.82
CA PRO A 301 -6.40 -21.67 9.03
C PRO A 301 -6.24 -22.04 10.51
N PRO A 302 -6.63 -23.27 10.91
CA PRO A 302 -6.35 -23.77 12.25
C PRO A 302 -4.86 -23.77 12.60
N ASP A 303 -4.56 -23.69 13.88
CA ASP A 303 -3.19 -23.69 14.45
C ASP A 303 -2.25 -22.61 13.89
N THR A 304 -2.81 -21.56 13.28
CA THR A 304 -2.04 -20.50 12.63
C THR A 304 -2.07 -19.23 13.46
N LEU A 305 -0.88 -18.72 13.80
CA LEU A 305 -0.70 -17.48 14.56
C LEU A 305 0.34 -16.60 13.88
N SER A 306 0.23 -15.28 14.03
CA SER A 306 1.38 -14.42 13.71
C SER A 306 2.54 -14.73 14.67
N VAL A 307 3.78 -14.57 14.20
CA VAL A 307 4.98 -14.75 15.05
C VAL A 307 4.88 -13.95 16.36
N SER A 308 4.40 -12.70 16.29
CA SER A 308 4.22 -11.85 17.48
C SER A 308 3.19 -12.41 18.45
N HIS A 309 2.05 -12.90 17.96
CA HIS A 309 1.04 -13.52 18.80
C HIS A 309 1.53 -14.82 19.41
N LEU A 310 2.22 -15.68 18.65
CA LEU A 310 2.81 -16.91 19.15
C LEU A 310 3.81 -16.63 20.28
N VAL A 311 4.76 -15.72 20.07
CA VAL A 311 5.75 -15.32 21.08
C VAL A 311 5.07 -14.75 22.33
N GLN A 312 4.06 -13.90 22.16
CA GLN A 312 3.31 -13.34 23.29
C GLN A 312 2.57 -14.43 24.09
N CYS A 313 1.94 -15.39 23.41
CA CYS A 313 1.21 -16.47 24.05
C CYS A 313 2.15 -17.43 24.79
N LEU A 314 3.28 -17.80 24.19
CA LEU A 314 4.32 -18.62 24.83
C LEU A 314 4.83 -17.96 26.12
N LYS A 315 5.12 -16.66 26.07
CA LYS A 315 5.57 -15.91 27.25
C LYS A 315 4.48 -15.83 28.33
N THR A 316 3.25 -15.55 27.93
CA THR A 316 2.14 -15.31 28.87
C THR A 316 1.64 -16.61 29.53
N VAL A 317 1.45 -17.67 28.74
CA VAL A 317 0.83 -18.92 29.19
C VAL A 317 1.83 -19.81 29.92
N VAL A 318 3.00 -20.05 29.31
CA VAL A 318 4.00 -21.00 29.82
C VAL A 318 5.31 -20.35 30.28
N GLY A 319 5.46 -19.03 30.13
CA GLY A 319 6.66 -18.32 30.58
C GLY A 319 7.89 -18.51 29.69
N LEU A 320 7.71 -19.04 28.47
CA LEU A 320 8.80 -19.28 27.53
C LEU A 320 9.19 -17.98 26.82
N ASN A 321 10.44 -17.54 27.00
CA ASN A 321 11.00 -16.39 26.30
C ASN A 321 11.95 -16.89 25.21
N LEU A 322 11.66 -16.55 23.96
CA LEU A 322 12.49 -16.92 22.82
C LEU A 322 13.60 -15.90 22.60
N SER A 323 14.77 -16.40 22.18
CA SER A 323 15.89 -15.59 21.71
C SER A 323 15.53 -14.86 20.40
N SER A 324 16.29 -13.82 20.06
CA SER A 324 16.12 -13.13 18.78
C SER A 324 16.36 -14.05 17.59
N ALA A 325 17.27 -15.02 17.71
CA ALA A 325 17.53 -16.02 16.69
C ALA A 325 16.32 -16.94 16.46
N ALA A 326 15.70 -17.45 17.53
CA ALA A 326 14.50 -18.29 17.39
C ALA A 326 13.29 -17.51 16.83
N LYS A 327 13.10 -16.24 17.25
CA LYS A 327 12.06 -15.36 16.67
C LYS A 327 12.28 -15.13 15.18
N ARG A 328 13.53 -14.91 14.76
CA ARG A 328 13.89 -14.76 13.36
C ARG A 328 13.60 -16.03 12.57
N TRP A 329 14.00 -17.19 13.08
CA TRP A 329 13.73 -18.48 12.46
C TRP A 329 12.22 -18.74 12.29
N LEU A 330 11.41 -18.42 13.31
CA LEU A 330 9.94 -18.50 13.19
C LEU A 330 9.40 -17.58 12.10
N ALA A 331 9.98 -16.39 11.92
CA ALA A 331 9.58 -15.49 10.86
C ALA A 331 10.05 -15.94 9.47
N GLU A 332 11.21 -16.57 9.35
CA GLU A 332 11.72 -17.12 8.08
C GLU A 332 10.89 -18.33 7.60
N THR A 333 10.33 -19.09 8.54
CA THR A 333 9.40 -20.20 8.24
C THR A 333 7.95 -19.76 8.11
N GLY A 334 7.63 -18.54 8.56
CA GLY A 334 6.29 -17.97 8.47
C GLY A 334 5.98 -17.45 7.07
N ASP A 335 4.71 -17.53 6.72
CA ASP A 335 4.17 -17.07 5.44
C ASP A 335 3.53 -15.68 5.56
N GLU A 336 3.09 -15.10 4.44
CA GLU A 336 2.28 -13.89 4.49
C GLU A 336 0.86 -14.18 5.04
N PRO A 337 0.24 -13.25 5.78
CA PRO A 337 -0.93 -13.52 6.61
C PRO A 337 -2.30 -13.37 5.91
N SER A 338 -2.35 -13.15 4.60
CA SER A 338 -3.60 -13.02 3.86
C SER A 338 -4.39 -14.35 3.84
N PRO A 339 -5.74 -14.29 3.88
CA PRO A 339 -6.61 -15.46 3.75
C PRO A 339 -6.28 -16.35 2.53
N PRO A 340 -6.26 -17.69 2.67
CA PRO A 340 -5.86 -18.61 1.60
C PRO A 340 -6.57 -18.41 0.25
N PRO A 341 -7.88 -18.11 0.16
CA PRO A 341 -8.52 -17.81 -1.12
C PRO A 341 -7.93 -16.59 -1.85
N LEU A 342 -7.50 -15.57 -1.11
CA LEU A 342 -6.85 -14.38 -1.69
C LEU A 342 -5.46 -14.70 -2.23
N ARG A 343 -4.74 -15.56 -1.50
CA ARG A 343 -3.42 -16.05 -1.90
C ARG A 343 -3.50 -16.85 -3.19
N ALA A 344 -4.46 -17.77 -3.25
CA ALA A 344 -4.74 -18.57 -4.42
C ALA A 344 -5.11 -17.69 -5.62
N TRP A 345 -5.95 -16.68 -5.43
CA TRP A 345 -6.29 -15.72 -6.49
C TRP A 345 -5.05 -15.00 -7.03
N LEU A 346 -4.23 -14.40 -6.15
CA LEU A 346 -3.03 -13.69 -6.58
C LEU A 346 -2.02 -14.63 -7.28
N ALA A 347 -1.79 -15.82 -6.74
CA ALA A 347 -0.93 -16.81 -7.37
C ALA A 347 -1.44 -17.20 -8.77
N SER A 348 -2.75 -17.36 -8.93
CA SER A 348 -3.36 -17.73 -10.21
C SER A 348 -3.26 -16.61 -11.26
N ILE A 349 -3.33 -15.33 -10.90
CA ILE A 349 -3.13 -14.26 -11.90
C ILE A 349 -1.66 -14.14 -12.33
N LEU A 350 -0.71 -14.40 -11.42
CA LEU A 350 0.72 -14.38 -11.77
C LEU A 350 1.12 -15.59 -12.62
N LYS A 351 0.54 -16.76 -12.32
CA LYS A 351 0.88 -18.01 -12.99
C LYS A 351 0.00 -18.30 -14.21
N ASP A 352 -1.31 -18.33 -14.03
CA ASP A 352 -2.25 -18.81 -15.05
C ASP A 352 -2.64 -17.70 -16.03
N ASP A 353 -2.73 -16.45 -15.57
CA ASP A 353 -2.97 -15.28 -16.46
C ASP A 353 -1.65 -14.69 -17.01
N ASP A 354 -0.51 -15.32 -16.71
CA ASP A 354 0.84 -14.91 -17.12
C ASP A 354 1.14 -13.42 -16.87
N MET A 355 0.79 -12.94 -15.67
CA MET A 355 1.14 -11.59 -15.22
C MET A 355 2.42 -11.58 -14.39
N VAL A 356 3.04 -10.41 -14.29
CA VAL A 356 4.21 -10.17 -13.44
C VAL A 356 3.98 -9.01 -12.50
N ASP A 357 4.56 -9.11 -11.30
CA ASP A 357 4.73 -7.99 -10.39
C ASP A 357 5.96 -7.18 -10.83
N SER A 358 5.73 -5.98 -11.38
CA SER A 358 6.80 -5.19 -11.99
C SER A 358 7.92 -4.84 -11.02
N PHE A 359 7.60 -4.66 -9.73
CA PHE A 359 8.62 -4.37 -8.72
C PHE A 359 9.50 -5.57 -8.47
N VAL A 360 8.91 -6.76 -8.35
CA VAL A 360 9.66 -8.00 -8.06
C VAL A 360 10.51 -8.45 -9.24
N GLU A 361 10.05 -8.24 -10.47
CA GLU A 361 10.84 -8.57 -11.66
C GLU A 361 12.14 -7.75 -11.77
N PHE A 362 12.10 -6.44 -11.46
CA PHE A 362 13.30 -5.60 -11.46
C PHE A 362 14.11 -5.72 -10.15
N TRP A 363 13.47 -6.00 -9.02
CA TRP A 363 14.08 -5.97 -7.70
C TRP A 363 13.79 -7.26 -6.89
N PRO A 364 14.20 -8.45 -7.37
CA PRO A 364 13.80 -9.73 -6.78
C PRO A 364 14.34 -9.95 -5.36
N LEU A 365 15.48 -9.32 -5.02
CA LEU A 365 16.14 -9.43 -3.72
C LEU A 365 15.71 -8.34 -2.72
N ALA A 366 14.77 -7.44 -3.09
CA ALA A 366 14.31 -6.40 -2.18
C ALA A 366 13.39 -6.97 -1.10
N GLU A 367 13.76 -6.76 0.17
CA GLU A 367 13.03 -7.23 1.36
C GLU A 367 12.56 -6.06 2.26
N GLU A 368 11.52 -6.31 3.07
CA GLU A 368 10.99 -5.36 4.06
C GLU A 368 10.55 -4.01 3.46
N ARG A 369 10.02 -4.03 2.24
CA ARG A 369 9.62 -2.81 1.51
C ARG A 369 8.13 -2.63 1.50
N PHE A 370 7.68 -1.82 2.44
CA PHE A 370 6.27 -1.56 2.68
C PHE A 370 5.79 -0.35 1.90
N THR A 371 4.70 -0.54 1.18
CA THR A 371 4.01 0.55 0.49
C THR A 371 2.94 1.19 1.36
N ASN A 372 2.51 0.55 2.44
CA ASN A 372 1.59 1.06 3.46
C ASN A 372 2.23 0.93 4.84
N TRP A 373 2.20 2.01 5.64
CA TRP A 373 2.77 2.05 6.98
C TRP A 373 1.68 2.19 8.06
N LEU A 374 1.91 1.61 9.24
CA LEU A 374 1.02 1.80 10.40
C LEU A 374 1.13 3.25 10.91
N GLY A 375 0.32 4.11 10.31
CA GLY A 375 0.30 5.54 10.56
C GLY A 375 1.35 6.33 9.76
N ARG A 376 1.29 7.65 9.88
CA ARG A 376 2.16 8.61 9.17
C ARG A 376 3.56 8.74 9.79
N SER A 377 4.09 7.67 10.39
CA SER A 377 5.40 7.62 11.03
C SER A 377 6.16 6.37 10.58
N ARG A 378 7.07 6.55 9.62
CA ARG A 378 7.89 5.49 9.02
C ARG A 378 9.07 4.92 9.83
N PRO A 379 9.59 5.53 10.92
CA PRO A 379 10.78 5.02 11.62
C PRO A 379 10.65 3.62 12.26
N HIS A 380 9.44 3.10 12.44
CA HIS A 380 9.21 1.88 13.24
C HIS A 380 9.08 0.59 12.42
N ALA A 381 9.45 0.58 11.14
CA ALA A 381 9.47 -0.63 10.28
C ALA A 381 8.18 -1.48 10.34
N SER A 382 7.02 -0.83 10.51
CA SER A 382 5.74 -1.52 10.64
C SER A 382 4.82 -1.11 9.51
N GLY A 383 4.71 -1.97 8.51
CA GLY A 383 3.90 -1.73 7.32
C GLY A 383 3.57 -3.02 6.57
N ALA A 384 3.13 -2.92 5.32
CA ALA A 384 3.03 -4.04 4.38
C ALA A 384 3.17 -3.52 2.94
N ARG A 385 3.60 -4.36 2.00
CA ARG A 385 3.45 -4.09 0.57
C ARG A 385 2.06 -4.52 0.12
N VAL A 386 1.24 -3.55 -0.24
CA VAL A 386 -0.13 -3.76 -0.69
C VAL A 386 -0.45 -3.05 -2.00
N ASP A 387 0.43 -2.14 -2.45
CA ASP A 387 0.31 -1.40 -3.70
C ASP A 387 1.16 -2.08 -4.77
N TYR A 388 0.52 -2.49 -5.86
CA TYR A 388 1.15 -3.28 -6.93
C TYR A 388 0.92 -2.66 -8.29
N ILE A 389 1.84 -2.98 -9.22
CA ILE A 389 1.62 -2.86 -10.66
C ILE A 389 1.85 -4.25 -11.25
N LEU A 390 0.75 -4.91 -11.60
CA LEU A 390 0.74 -6.23 -12.22
C LEU A 390 0.53 -6.07 -13.72
N VAL A 391 1.37 -6.70 -14.54
CA VAL A 391 1.42 -6.47 -15.99
C VAL A 391 1.45 -7.79 -16.73
N ASP A 392 0.76 -7.92 -17.86
CA ASP A 392 0.92 -9.08 -18.74
C ASP A 392 2.40 -9.26 -19.14
N ARG A 393 2.95 -10.46 -18.95
CA ARG A 393 4.40 -10.73 -19.06
C ARG A 393 5.00 -10.36 -20.41
N ILE A 394 4.30 -10.66 -21.51
CA ILE A 394 4.77 -10.35 -22.86
C ILE A 394 4.89 -8.83 -23.05
N PHE A 395 3.88 -8.08 -22.61
CA PHE A 395 3.90 -6.62 -22.68
C PHE A 395 5.02 -6.03 -21.80
N PHE A 396 5.16 -6.55 -20.57
CA PHE A 396 6.22 -6.17 -19.65
C PHE A 396 7.61 -6.36 -20.28
N ARG A 397 7.93 -7.56 -20.78
CA ARG A 397 9.24 -7.85 -21.39
C ARG A 397 9.56 -6.95 -22.57
N ARG A 398 8.55 -6.58 -23.35
CA ARG A 398 8.72 -5.73 -24.54
C ARG A 398 8.96 -4.27 -24.15
N HIS A 399 8.19 -3.74 -23.21
CA HIS A 399 8.09 -2.30 -22.99
C HIS A 399 8.63 -1.81 -21.65
N ALA A 400 8.60 -2.62 -20.59
CA ALA A 400 9.03 -2.19 -19.27
C ALA A 400 10.54 -1.93 -19.22
N ARG A 401 10.93 -0.87 -18.54
CA ARG A 401 12.32 -0.49 -18.31
C ARG A 401 12.53 -0.19 -16.84
N GLN A 402 13.71 -0.52 -16.33
CA GLN A 402 14.09 -0.17 -14.98
C GLN A 402 14.22 1.36 -14.81
N GLY A 403 14.70 2.06 -15.84
CA GLY A 403 14.90 3.51 -15.84
C GLY A 403 16.19 3.93 -15.13
N ALA A 404 16.15 5.03 -14.40
CA ALA A 404 17.32 5.61 -13.74
C ALA A 404 18.03 4.63 -12.79
N SER A 405 19.36 4.59 -12.84
CA SER A 405 20.20 3.83 -11.93
C SER A 405 19.93 4.19 -10.47
N LEU A 406 20.19 3.25 -9.57
CA LEU A 406 20.07 3.47 -8.14
C LEU A 406 21.21 4.39 -7.67
N ASP A 407 20.89 5.34 -6.79
CA ASP A 407 21.87 6.31 -6.27
C ASP A 407 22.42 5.82 -4.92
N THR A 408 23.42 4.96 -4.97
CA THR A 408 24.10 4.46 -3.77
C THR A 408 25.09 5.47 -3.17
N GLY A 409 24.86 6.77 -3.37
CA GLY A 409 25.73 7.84 -2.90
C GLY A 409 27.00 7.97 -3.73
N GLY A 410 26.88 7.87 -5.06
CA GLY A 410 27.99 8.03 -6.01
C GLY A 410 28.94 6.84 -6.18
N ARG A 411 28.63 5.68 -5.58
CA ARG A 411 29.35 4.42 -5.81
C ARG A 411 28.60 3.59 -6.85
N GLU A 412 29.28 3.06 -7.86
CA GLU A 412 28.69 2.01 -8.70
C GLU A 412 28.51 0.74 -7.88
N VAL A 413 27.29 0.21 -7.87
CA VAL A 413 26.96 -1.09 -7.28
C VAL A 413 26.39 -1.98 -8.37
N ASP A 414 26.62 -3.28 -8.25
CA ASP A 414 25.94 -4.26 -9.10
C ASP A 414 24.42 -4.13 -8.93
N ALA A 415 23.69 -4.05 -10.04
CA ALA A 415 22.24 -3.81 -10.05
C ALA A 415 21.42 -4.93 -9.38
N HIS A 416 22.01 -6.13 -9.26
CA HIS A 416 21.42 -7.28 -8.60
C HIS A 416 21.98 -7.50 -7.19
N SER A 417 22.75 -6.55 -6.65
CA SER A 417 23.27 -6.63 -5.28
C SER A 417 22.18 -6.33 -4.23
N LEU A 418 22.41 -6.79 -3.00
CA LEU A 418 21.59 -6.40 -1.84
C LEU A 418 21.61 -4.87 -1.65
N GLU A 419 22.77 -4.23 -1.87
CA GLU A 419 22.90 -2.78 -1.73
C GLU A 419 22.04 -2.02 -2.76
N ALA A 420 22.03 -2.49 -4.02
CA ALA A 420 21.10 -2.01 -5.03
C ALA A 420 19.64 -2.21 -4.61
N ALA A 421 19.27 -3.41 -4.16
CA ALA A 421 17.90 -3.67 -3.69
C ALA A 421 17.50 -2.74 -2.51
N LEU A 422 18.42 -2.43 -1.61
CA LEU A 422 18.21 -1.49 -0.51
C LEU A 422 18.06 -0.03 -0.98
N ALA A 423 18.77 0.37 -2.03
CA ALA A 423 18.71 1.71 -2.61
C ALA A 423 17.47 1.94 -3.50
N ALA A 424 17.04 0.93 -4.27
CA ALA A 424 15.80 0.92 -5.07
C ALA A 424 14.53 1.28 -4.30
N SER A 425 14.65 1.21 -2.99
CA SER A 425 13.59 1.28 -2.03
C SER A 425 13.87 2.36 -0.97
N ALA A 426 14.69 3.36 -1.28
CA ALA A 426 14.97 4.50 -0.41
C ALA A 426 15.06 5.81 -1.21
N GLN A 427 14.13 6.06 -2.15
CA GLN A 427 14.21 7.14 -3.16
C GLN A 427 15.45 7.02 -4.06
N GLY A 428 15.99 5.81 -4.15
CA GLY A 428 17.27 5.60 -4.81
C GLY A 428 18.47 5.91 -3.94
N VAL A 429 18.35 6.55 -2.77
CA VAL A 429 19.48 6.94 -1.90
C VAL A 429 19.54 6.07 -0.66
N TRP A 430 20.58 5.24 -0.54
CA TRP A 430 20.85 4.55 0.72
C TRP A 430 21.52 5.52 1.72
N LYS A 431 20.71 6.13 2.60
CA LYS A 431 21.19 6.86 3.80
C LYS A 431 20.32 6.49 4.99
N GLU A 432 20.93 6.10 6.11
CA GLU A 432 20.24 5.83 7.37
C GLU A 432 19.58 7.13 7.89
N GLN A 433 18.31 7.38 7.53
CA GLN A 433 17.56 8.53 8.03
C GLN A 433 16.84 8.20 9.34
N ARG A 434 17.21 8.89 10.42
CA ARG A 434 16.56 8.76 11.74
C ARG A 434 15.31 9.63 11.91
N SER A 435 15.05 10.60 11.02
CA SER A 435 13.82 11.40 11.01
C SER A 435 13.71 12.25 9.74
N ALA A 436 12.65 12.09 8.96
CA ALA A 436 12.36 12.99 7.84
C ALA A 436 11.36 14.06 8.29
N LYS A 437 11.83 15.30 8.48
CA LYS A 437 10.93 16.47 8.52
C LYS A 437 10.72 16.95 7.09
N THR A 438 9.51 17.42 6.81
CA THR A 438 9.13 18.14 5.58
C THR A 438 9.66 19.57 5.65
N ASP A 439 10.86 19.79 5.14
CA ASP A 439 11.27 21.11 4.65
C ASP A 439 11.36 21.08 3.11
N SER A 440 11.37 22.23 2.46
CA SER A 440 11.35 22.35 1.00
C SER A 440 12.55 21.66 0.34
N VAL A 441 13.72 21.71 0.99
CA VAL A 441 14.96 21.06 0.55
C VAL A 441 14.84 19.53 0.60
N SER A 442 14.25 18.99 1.67
CA SER A 442 13.95 17.58 1.84
C SER A 442 12.94 17.07 0.82
N PHE A 443 12.00 17.91 0.37
CA PHE A 443 11.04 17.57 -0.69
C PHE A 443 11.70 17.58 -2.08
N GLU A 444 12.45 18.63 -2.43
CA GLU A 444 13.12 18.76 -3.73
C GLU A 444 14.16 17.64 -3.98
N ASN A 445 14.88 17.21 -2.95
CA ASN A 445 15.83 16.09 -3.04
C ASN A 445 15.19 14.72 -3.31
N GLN A 446 13.85 14.59 -3.27
CA GLN A 446 13.13 13.33 -3.56
C GLN A 446 12.85 13.15 -5.06
N PHE A 447 12.95 14.23 -5.85
CA PHE A 447 12.75 14.19 -7.29
C PHE A 447 14.07 13.87 -7.97
N ARG A 448 14.25 12.61 -8.35
CA ARG A 448 15.25 12.26 -9.36
C ARG A 448 14.96 13.07 -10.62
N SER A 449 16.01 13.53 -11.30
CA SER A 449 15.89 14.16 -12.62
C SER A 449 15.36 13.20 -13.70
N SER A 450 15.38 11.88 -13.45
CA SER A 450 14.99 10.85 -14.42
C SER A 450 13.99 9.82 -13.86
N PRO A 451 12.97 9.39 -14.64
CA PRO A 451 12.00 8.35 -14.27
C PRO A 451 12.62 6.97 -14.01
N SER A 452 11.97 6.17 -13.15
CA SER A 452 12.35 4.78 -12.86
C SER A 452 11.16 3.92 -12.46
N THR A 453 11.26 2.60 -12.67
CA THR A 453 10.33 1.60 -12.15
C THR A 453 10.69 1.23 -10.72
N GLY A 454 9.78 1.40 -9.77
CA GLY A 454 10.07 1.11 -8.37
C GLY A 454 9.13 1.80 -7.38
N MET A 455 9.66 2.13 -6.21
CA MET A 455 8.95 2.84 -5.15
C MET A 455 9.45 4.29 -5.06
N ILE A 456 8.51 5.25 -5.01
CA ILE A 456 8.83 6.66 -4.81
C ILE A 456 8.45 7.00 -3.37
N TYR A 457 9.42 7.12 -2.47
CA TYR A 457 9.08 7.52 -1.11
C TYR A 457 8.73 9.00 -1.12
N THR A 458 7.53 9.33 -0.66
CA THR A 458 7.06 10.71 -0.47
C THR A 458 7.20 11.10 0.99
N PRO A 459 7.00 12.35 1.43
CA PRO A 459 6.91 12.62 2.86
C PRO A 459 5.71 11.91 3.51
N PRO A 460 5.85 11.37 4.74
CA PRO A 460 4.78 10.60 5.39
C PRO A 460 3.53 11.41 5.73
N GLN A 461 3.63 12.74 5.72
CA GLN A 461 2.49 13.63 5.90
C GLN A 461 1.50 13.47 4.73
N LEU A 462 1.98 13.26 3.51
CA LEU A 462 1.14 13.21 2.30
C LEU A 462 0.22 11.98 2.30
N SER A 463 0.76 10.82 2.65
CA SER A 463 0.02 9.57 2.81
C SER A 463 0.82 8.60 3.69
N ASP A 464 0.11 7.71 4.39
CA ASP A 464 0.68 6.51 5.00
C ASP A 464 1.10 5.46 3.96
N HIS A 465 0.66 5.62 2.71
CA HIS A 465 1.20 4.89 1.58
C HIS A 465 2.31 5.66 0.84
N ILE A 466 3.14 4.93 0.10
CA ILE A 466 4.07 5.49 -0.89
C ILE A 466 3.67 5.07 -2.31
N PRO A 467 3.89 5.94 -3.32
CA PRO A 467 3.69 5.57 -4.71
C PRO A 467 4.58 4.43 -5.20
N VAL A 468 4.05 3.64 -6.12
CA VAL A 468 4.80 2.69 -6.96
C VAL A 468 4.70 3.10 -8.43
N SER A 469 5.74 2.87 -9.21
CA SER A 469 5.84 3.32 -10.60
C SER A 469 6.32 2.25 -11.57
N LEU A 470 5.95 2.43 -12.84
CA LEU A 470 6.39 1.62 -13.97
C LEU A 470 6.74 2.53 -15.15
N LEU A 471 7.97 2.40 -15.65
CA LEU A 471 8.45 3.04 -16.86
C LEU A 471 8.28 2.08 -18.05
N LEU A 472 7.61 2.57 -19.08
CA LEU A 472 7.37 1.87 -20.35
C LEU A 472 8.02 2.66 -21.49
N SER A 473 8.63 1.96 -22.44
CA SER A 473 9.29 2.56 -23.59
C SER A 473 8.90 1.90 -24.91
N GLY A 474 9.01 2.68 -25.99
CA GLY A 474 8.76 2.19 -27.35
C GLY A 474 7.31 1.78 -27.59
N LEU A 475 6.36 2.47 -26.95
CA LEU A 475 4.94 2.28 -27.20
C LEU A 475 4.52 3.11 -28.43
N PRO A 476 3.61 2.65 -29.28
CA PRO A 476 3.03 3.52 -30.28
C PRO A 476 2.19 4.61 -29.58
N GLN A 477 2.16 5.80 -30.17
CA GLN A 477 1.20 6.82 -29.80
C GLN A 477 -0.22 6.28 -30.01
N PRO A 478 -1.14 6.45 -29.06
CA PRO A 478 -2.53 6.12 -29.30
C PRO A 478 -3.05 6.96 -30.48
N PRO A 479 -4.00 6.45 -31.27
CA PRO A 479 -4.67 7.28 -32.27
C PRO A 479 -5.25 8.51 -31.58
N CYS A 480 -5.27 9.67 -32.26
CA CYS A 480 -5.90 10.87 -31.70
C CYS A 480 -7.30 10.51 -31.19
N ALA A 481 -7.53 10.70 -29.89
CA ALA A 481 -8.85 10.52 -29.32
C ALA A 481 -9.80 11.47 -30.05
N GLY A 482 -10.83 10.92 -30.70
CA GLY A 482 -11.95 11.71 -31.18
C GLY A 482 -12.76 12.26 -30.00
N ALA A 483 -13.99 12.71 -30.24
CA ALA A 483 -14.88 13.02 -29.14
C ALA A 483 -15.06 11.77 -28.25
N HIS A 484 -14.88 11.96 -26.94
CA HIS A 484 -15.07 10.90 -25.93
C HIS A 484 -16.49 10.35 -26.00
N ASP A 485 -16.61 9.02 -25.87
CA ASP A 485 -17.92 8.37 -25.78
C ASP A 485 -18.64 8.72 -24.46
N ASP A 486 -19.94 8.45 -24.39
CA ASP A 486 -20.75 8.79 -23.20
C ASP A 486 -20.24 8.11 -21.93
N ALA A 487 -19.68 6.90 -22.04
CA ALA A 487 -19.11 6.18 -20.90
C ALA A 487 -17.90 6.92 -20.33
N THR A 488 -17.03 7.39 -21.21
CA THR A 488 -15.83 8.15 -20.87
C THR A 488 -16.21 9.52 -20.31
N LEU A 489 -17.20 10.20 -20.90
CA LEU A 489 -17.70 11.48 -20.39
C LEU A 489 -18.29 11.37 -18.98
N ARG A 490 -18.99 10.26 -18.66
CA ARG A 490 -19.48 10.00 -17.29
C ARG A 490 -18.36 9.83 -16.26
N CYS A 491 -17.15 9.48 -16.69
CA CYS A 491 -16.00 9.36 -15.81
C CYS A 491 -15.29 10.70 -15.59
N ARG A 492 -15.53 11.73 -16.41
CA ARG A 492 -14.81 13.01 -16.28
C ARG A 492 -15.36 13.85 -15.14
N ALA A 493 -14.48 14.63 -14.51
CA ALA A 493 -14.91 15.66 -13.56
C ALA A 493 -15.78 16.71 -14.28
N PRO A 494 -17.02 16.97 -13.81
CA PRO A 494 -17.91 17.94 -14.46
C PRO A 494 -17.32 19.35 -14.41
N GLY A 495 -17.32 20.06 -15.54
CA GLY A 495 -16.75 21.40 -15.66
C GLY A 495 -15.25 21.45 -16.04
N ALA A 496 -14.57 20.31 -16.15
CA ALA A 496 -13.25 20.26 -16.78
C ALA A 496 -13.41 20.50 -18.28
N ALA A 497 -13.04 21.69 -18.78
CA ALA A 497 -13.08 22.00 -20.19
C ALA A 497 -12.37 20.91 -21.02
N ALA A 498 -12.87 20.61 -22.21
CA ALA A 498 -12.07 19.93 -23.21
C ALA A 498 -10.94 20.91 -23.57
N VAL A 499 -9.75 20.69 -23.04
CA VAL A 499 -8.60 21.48 -23.48
C VAL A 499 -8.27 20.97 -24.87
N ASP A 500 -8.63 21.74 -25.89
CA ASP A 500 -8.21 21.50 -27.27
C ASP A 500 -6.72 21.87 -27.37
N VAL A 501 -5.87 20.99 -26.85
CA VAL A 501 -4.42 21.15 -26.91
C VAL A 501 -3.92 20.40 -28.13
N GLY A 502 -3.52 21.16 -29.15
CA GLY A 502 -2.65 20.63 -30.21
C GLY A 502 -1.49 19.85 -29.58
N LEU A 503 -1.32 18.61 -30.03
CA LEU A 503 -0.37 17.63 -29.52
C LEU A 503 0.97 18.29 -29.11
N PRO A 504 1.44 18.18 -27.84
CA PRO A 504 2.81 18.51 -27.53
C PRO A 504 3.72 17.49 -28.24
N ARG A 505 4.47 17.96 -29.24
CA ARG A 505 5.24 17.09 -30.12
C ARG A 505 6.50 16.49 -29.48
N LYS A 506 6.90 16.87 -28.26
CA LYS A 506 8.07 16.30 -27.55
C LYS A 506 7.93 16.42 -26.03
N ARG A 507 8.45 15.43 -25.29
CA ARG A 507 8.83 15.62 -23.87
C ARG A 507 9.63 16.92 -23.77
N PRO A 508 9.46 17.75 -22.73
CA PRO A 508 10.48 18.73 -22.40
C PRO A 508 11.82 17.99 -22.38
N ALA A 509 12.76 18.39 -23.24
CA ALA A 509 14.12 17.85 -23.17
C ALA A 509 14.63 18.05 -21.75
N ASP A 510 15.58 17.21 -21.32
CA ASP A 510 16.36 17.36 -20.09
C ASP A 510 16.97 18.76 -20.02
N GLN A 511 16.16 19.74 -19.60
CA GLN A 511 16.60 21.03 -19.18
C GLN A 511 16.99 20.80 -17.74
N SER A 512 18.20 20.29 -17.55
CA SER A 512 19.01 20.68 -16.40
C SER A 512 19.09 22.21 -16.45
N VAL A 513 18.08 22.89 -15.91
CA VAL A 513 18.22 24.28 -15.52
C VAL A 513 19.06 24.20 -14.26
N PRO A 514 20.35 24.59 -14.27
CA PRO A 514 21.03 24.79 -13.01
C PRO A 514 20.29 25.97 -12.38
N VAL A 515 19.53 25.71 -11.33
CA VAL A 515 19.03 26.80 -10.49
C VAL A 515 20.24 27.34 -9.75
N THR A 516 20.99 28.24 -10.39
CA THR A 516 22.03 29.03 -9.74
C THR A 516 21.33 30.03 -8.83
N PHE A 517 21.25 29.70 -7.55
CA PHE A 517 20.92 30.69 -6.52
C PHE A 517 22.17 31.50 -6.22
N ASP A 518 22.15 32.76 -6.63
CA ASP A 518 23.10 33.76 -6.18
C ASP A 518 22.83 34.00 -4.67
N PRO A 519 23.79 33.74 -3.76
CA PRO A 519 23.57 33.94 -2.35
C PRO A 519 23.53 35.44 -2.06
N GLU A 520 22.35 36.00 -1.77
CA GLU A 520 22.27 37.31 -1.17
C GLU A 520 23.14 37.34 0.11
N PRO A 521 23.95 38.39 0.33
CA PRO A 521 24.80 38.47 1.50
C PRO A 521 23.95 38.61 2.77
N PRO A 522 24.38 38.00 3.89
CA PRO A 522 23.57 37.93 5.11
C PRO A 522 23.27 39.31 5.68
N ARG A 523 21.99 39.63 5.83
CA ARG A 523 21.53 40.80 6.59
C ARG A 523 22.03 40.70 8.03
N LYS A 524 22.74 41.74 8.48
CA LYS A 524 23.30 41.89 9.84
C LYS A 524 22.20 41.69 10.89
N ILE A 525 22.32 40.63 11.69
CA ILE A 525 21.53 40.41 12.89
C ILE A 525 21.99 41.41 13.96
N MET A 526 21.08 42.32 14.37
CA MET A 526 21.30 43.18 15.53
C MET A 526 21.31 42.34 16.80
N LYS A 527 22.43 42.37 17.54
CA LYS A 527 22.59 41.74 18.85
C LYS A 527 21.64 42.39 19.87
N ARG A 528 20.81 41.57 20.55
CA ARG A 528 20.13 41.95 21.79
C ARG A 528 21.14 41.95 22.96
N PRO A 529 21.07 42.88 23.92
CA PRO A 529 22.00 42.90 25.06
C PRO A 529 21.61 41.88 26.13
N ALA A 530 22.64 41.33 26.79
CA ALA A 530 22.54 40.41 27.91
C ALA A 530 21.96 41.09 29.17
N ALA A 531 21.00 40.44 29.83
CA ALA A 531 20.52 40.84 31.15
C ALA A 531 21.31 40.10 32.25
N LYS A 532 21.73 40.88 33.24
CA LYS A 532 22.57 40.53 34.39
C LYS A 532 21.84 39.64 35.41
N GLU A 533 22.61 38.76 36.04
CA GLU A 533 22.33 38.15 37.35
C GLU A 533 22.18 39.22 38.45
N ARG A 534 21.22 39.01 39.36
CA ARG A 534 21.17 39.40 40.79
C ARG A 534 19.94 38.73 41.41
N GLU A 535 20.12 37.74 42.27
CA GLU A 535 20.30 37.79 43.73
C GLU A 535 18.96 37.71 44.48
N GLU A 536 18.95 36.83 45.49
CA GLU A 536 17.82 36.42 46.32
C GLU A 536 17.18 37.59 47.08
N THR A 537 15.86 37.51 47.29
CA THR A 537 15.22 37.79 48.58
C THR A 537 13.78 37.28 48.52
N GLY A 538 13.40 36.48 49.50
CA GLY A 538 12.07 35.89 49.60
C GLY A 538 11.04 36.85 50.18
N GLU A 539 9.76 36.56 49.93
CA GLU A 539 8.73 36.70 50.95
C GLU A 539 7.48 35.88 50.61
N ARG A 540 6.82 35.43 51.69
CA ARG A 540 5.70 34.50 51.76
C ARG A 540 4.34 35.17 51.48
N LYS A 541 3.33 34.30 51.28
CA LYS A 541 1.86 34.50 51.38
C LYS A 541 1.25 35.14 50.12
N LYS A 542 0.14 34.65 49.57
CA LYS A 542 -1.02 33.97 50.18
C LYS A 542 -1.72 33.13 49.11
#